data_AF-A0A946ZQW6-F1
#
_entry.id   AF-A0A946ZQW6-F1
#
_cell.length_a   1.000
_cell.length_b   1.000
_cell.length_c   1.000
_cell.angle_alpha   90.00
_cell.angle_beta   90.00
_cell.angle_gamma   90.00
#
_symmetry.space_group_name_H-M   'P 1'
#
loop_
_entity.id
_entity.type
_entity.pdbx_description
1 polymer ?
#
loop_
_entity_poly.entity_id
_entity_poly.type
_entity_poly.pdbx_seq_one_letter_code
_entity_poly.pdbx_strand_id
1 'polypeptide(L)'
;QLYWVDPLLTILIGLYLVYMGYDLLKSSSKVLMLFTPDQIKVDEMVQIIGDNPAIKNVHHVHIWQLNEREIHLEAHIDFHENINLITFDEVLKEIEEKVFHEFGITHLSIQPEFGKCHTKQVIVQD
;
A
#
# COMPACT_ATOMS: atom_id res chain seq x y z
N GLN A 1 43.68 38.91 -2.29
CA GLN A 1 42.36 38.57 -2.87
C GLN A 1 41.96 37.19 -2.35
N LEU A 2 40.77 37.05 -1.74
CA LEU A 2 40.28 35.77 -1.19
C LEU A 2 39.65 34.90 -2.30
N TYR A 3 40.46 34.34 -3.18
CA TYR A 3 39.97 33.53 -4.31
C TYR A 3 39.47 32.12 -3.92
N TRP A 4 39.84 31.62 -2.74
CA TRP A 4 39.44 30.29 -2.25
C TRP A 4 38.09 30.27 -1.54
N VAL A 5 37.59 31.43 -1.12
CA VAL A 5 36.32 31.53 -0.37
C VAL A 5 35.14 31.19 -1.27
N ASP A 6 35.17 31.62 -2.52
CA ASP A 6 34.08 31.39 -3.47
C ASP A 6 33.86 29.88 -3.76
N PRO A 7 34.91 29.08 -4.05
CA PRO A 7 34.79 27.62 -4.11
C PRO A 7 34.31 26.97 -2.81
N LEU A 8 34.82 27.41 -1.64
CA LEU A 8 34.42 26.84 -0.36
C LEU A 8 32.94 27.10 -0.07
N LEU A 9 32.50 28.34 -0.28
CA LEU A 9 31.12 28.75 -0.07
C LEU A 9 30.18 27.99 -1.02
N THR A 10 30.59 27.77 -2.26
CA THR A 10 29.84 26.96 -3.25
C THR A 10 29.66 25.52 -2.78
N ILE A 11 30.71 24.88 -2.24
CA ILE A 11 30.62 23.51 -1.71
C ILE A 11 29.69 23.47 -0.50
N LEU A 12 29.82 24.43 0.42
CA LEU A 12 28.96 24.50 1.62
C LEU A 12 27.49 24.67 1.25
N ILE A 13 27.18 25.54 0.29
CA ILE A 13 25.82 25.73 -0.23
C ILE A 13 25.33 24.44 -0.91
N GLY A 14 26.19 23.77 -1.71
CA GLY A 14 25.85 22.51 -2.36
C GLY A 14 25.47 21.41 -1.35
N LEU A 15 26.27 21.23 -0.30
CA LEU A 15 25.97 20.29 0.78
C LEU A 15 24.68 20.64 1.52
N TYR A 16 24.44 21.93 1.76
CA TYR A 16 23.21 22.40 2.38
C TYR A 16 21.97 22.09 1.51
N LEU A 17 22.05 22.30 0.19
CA LEU A 17 20.97 21.96 -0.73
C LEU A 17 20.70 20.46 -0.78
N VAL A 18 21.74 19.62 -0.80
CA VAL A 18 21.59 18.16 -0.75
C VAL A 18 20.93 17.73 0.56
N TYR A 19 21.35 18.30 1.69
CA TYR A 19 20.75 18.03 2.99
C TYR A 19 19.26 18.40 3.01
N MET A 20 18.90 19.58 2.50
CA MET A 20 17.51 20.04 2.42
C MET A 20 16.65 19.19 1.47
N GLY A 21 17.23 18.70 0.36
CA GLY A 21 16.53 17.89 -0.63
C GLY A 21 16.47 16.40 -0.31
N TYR A 22 17.22 15.93 0.69
CA TYR A 22 17.36 14.50 0.97
C TYR A 22 16.03 13.82 1.32
N ASP A 23 15.23 14.43 2.19
CA ASP A 23 13.95 13.86 2.60
C ASP A 23 12.95 13.80 1.44
N LEU A 24 12.93 14.83 0.60
CA LEU A 24 12.09 14.85 -0.61
C LEU A 24 12.51 13.75 -1.59
N LEU A 25 13.81 13.64 -1.86
CA LEU A 25 14.34 12.60 -2.74
C LEU A 25 14.00 11.20 -2.21
N LYS A 26 14.14 10.98 -0.90
CA LYS A 26 13.80 9.72 -0.24
C LYS A 26 12.31 9.40 -0.39
N SER A 27 11.43 10.37 -0.12
CA SER A 27 9.98 10.19 -0.25
C SER A 27 9.55 9.89 -1.69
N SER A 28 10.06 10.66 -2.66
CA SER A 28 9.78 10.40 -4.09
C SER A 28 10.31 9.04 -4.54
N SER A 29 11.46 8.62 -4.02
CA SER A 29 12.03 7.29 -4.32
C SER A 29 11.14 6.15 -3.79
N LYS A 30 10.54 6.31 -2.60
CA LYS A 30 9.58 5.34 -2.05
C LYS A 30 8.36 5.17 -2.96
N VAL A 31 7.79 6.28 -3.42
CA VAL A 31 6.65 6.26 -4.35
C VAL A 31 7.03 5.57 -5.66
N LEU A 32 8.21 5.88 -6.22
CA LEU A 32 8.68 5.26 -7.46
C LEU A 32 8.90 3.75 -7.33
N MET A 33 9.36 3.31 -6.17
CA MET A 33 9.56 1.89 -5.86
C MET A 33 8.27 1.18 -5.43
N LEU A 34 7.12 1.87 -5.45
CA LEU A 34 5.81 1.32 -5.08
C LEU A 34 5.80 0.73 -3.66
N PHE A 35 6.46 1.40 -2.71
CA PHE A 35 6.43 0.97 -1.31
C PHE A 35 5.02 1.04 -0.73
N THR A 36 4.75 0.15 0.24
CA THR A 36 3.59 0.29 1.13
C THR A 36 3.74 1.59 1.95
N PRO A 37 2.69 2.44 2.04
CA PRO A 37 2.71 3.61 2.91
C PRO A 37 3.01 3.24 4.36
N ASP A 38 3.95 3.95 5.00
CA ASP A 38 4.40 3.67 6.38
C ASP A 38 3.26 3.70 7.44
N GLN A 39 2.14 4.35 7.11
CA GLN A 39 0.96 4.49 7.96
C GLN A 39 0.01 3.28 7.94
N ILE A 40 0.16 2.36 6.98
CA ILE A 40 -0.74 1.21 6.83
C ILE A 40 -0.14 -0.02 7.51
N LYS A 41 -0.87 -0.57 8.46
CA LYS A 41 -0.56 -1.88 9.06
C LYS A 41 -1.33 -2.97 8.31
N VAL A 42 -0.63 -3.71 7.47
CA VAL A 42 -1.22 -4.77 6.62
C VAL A 42 -1.97 -5.80 7.46
N ASP A 43 -1.42 -6.24 8.60
CA ASP A 43 -2.06 -7.22 9.49
C ASP A 43 -3.41 -6.73 10.04
N GLU A 44 -3.51 -5.45 10.38
CA GLU A 44 -4.74 -4.84 10.90
C GLU A 44 -5.82 -4.78 9.81
N MET A 45 -5.44 -4.40 8.60
CA MET A 45 -6.33 -4.40 7.43
C MET A 45 -6.83 -5.81 7.10
N VAL A 46 -5.94 -6.81 7.11
CA VAL A 46 -6.30 -8.22 6.88
C VAL A 46 -7.32 -8.70 7.91
N GLN A 47 -7.16 -8.31 9.18
CA GLN A 47 -8.11 -8.66 10.24
C GLN A 47 -9.48 -8.00 10.02
N ILE A 48 -9.51 -6.69 9.73
CA ILE A 48 -10.77 -5.96 9.51
C ILE A 48 -11.54 -6.47 8.29
N ILE A 49 -10.85 -6.82 7.21
CA ILE A 49 -11.48 -7.45 6.05
C ILE A 49 -11.97 -8.85 6.45
N GLY A 50 -11.16 -9.62 7.18
CA GLY A 50 -11.46 -10.97 7.64
C GLY A 50 -12.60 -11.09 8.65
N ASP A 51 -13.01 -10.00 9.30
CA ASP A 51 -14.15 -9.99 10.24
C ASP A 51 -15.51 -10.22 9.54
N ASN A 52 -15.57 -10.13 8.20
CA ASN A 52 -16.77 -10.47 7.46
C ASN A 52 -17.03 -11.99 7.52
N PRO A 53 -18.21 -12.46 7.98
CA PRO A 53 -18.49 -13.87 8.19
C PRO A 53 -18.51 -14.72 6.90
N ALA A 54 -18.64 -14.11 5.73
CA ALA A 54 -18.55 -14.82 4.45
C ALA A 54 -17.11 -15.19 4.08
N ILE A 55 -16.13 -14.47 4.64
CA ILE A 55 -14.71 -14.56 4.30
C ILE A 55 -14.03 -15.58 5.20
N LYS A 56 -13.37 -16.53 4.56
CA LYS A 56 -12.60 -17.58 5.22
C LYS A 56 -11.15 -17.18 5.41
N ASN A 57 -10.56 -16.48 4.44
CA ASN A 57 -9.19 -16.03 4.51
C ASN A 57 -8.90 -14.88 3.54
N VAL A 58 -8.01 -13.97 3.92
CA VAL A 58 -7.45 -12.93 3.05
C VAL A 58 -5.95 -13.19 2.91
N HIS A 59 -5.44 -13.22 1.69
CA HIS A 59 -4.05 -13.58 1.40
C HIS A 59 -3.54 -12.90 0.13
N HIS A 60 -2.24 -13.00 -0.15
CA HIS A 60 -1.60 -12.33 -1.29
C HIS A 60 -1.95 -10.83 -1.33
N VAL A 61 -1.72 -10.16 -0.20
CA VAL A 61 -2.09 -8.76 -0.01
C VAL A 61 -0.93 -7.89 -0.45
N HIS A 62 -1.14 -7.10 -1.49
CA HIS A 62 -0.18 -6.12 -1.98
C HIS A 62 -0.77 -4.72 -1.83
N ILE A 63 0.01 -3.83 -1.23
CA ILE A 63 -0.37 -2.44 -1.03
C ILE A 63 0.78 -1.59 -1.56
N TRP A 64 0.44 -0.58 -2.35
CA TRP A 64 1.45 0.35 -2.81
C TRP A 64 0.88 1.76 -2.99
N GLN A 65 1.77 2.73 -2.87
CA GLN A 65 1.47 4.12 -3.15
C GLN A 65 1.78 4.44 -4.62
N LEU A 66 0.77 4.86 -5.39
CA LEU A 66 0.98 5.29 -6.78
C LEU A 66 1.46 6.75 -6.84
N ASN A 67 0.93 7.60 -5.96
CA ASN A 67 1.33 8.99 -5.78
C ASN A 67 0.93 9.48 -4.38
N GLU A 68 1.11 10.77 -4.10
CA GLU A 68 0.82 11.37 -2.78
C GLU A 68 -0.63 11.20 -2.29
N ARG A 69 -1.58 10.85 -3.18
CA ARG A 69 -3.01 10.76 -2.87
C ARG A 69 -3.63 9.40 -3.14
N GLU A 70 -3.01 8.58 -3.99
CA GLU A 70 -3.56 7.32 -4.45
C GLU A 70 -2.80 6.13 -3.85
N ILE A 71 -3.54 5.30 -3.12
CA ILE A 71 -3.06 4.07 -2.52
C ILE A 71 -3.87 2.91 -3.10
N HIS A 72 -3.17 1.92 -3.61
CA HIS A 72 -3.75 0.76 -4.27
C HIS A 72 -3.63 -0.46 -3.37
N LEU A 73 -4.64 -1.32 -3.41
CA LEU A 73 -4.71 -2.60 -2.72
C LEU A 73 -5.09 -3.69 -3.72
N GLU A 74 -4.29 -4.75 -3.76
CA GLU A 74 -4.63 -6.04 -4.38
C GLU A 74 -4.67 -7.13 -3.33
N ALA A 75 -5.70 -7.96 -3.35
CA ALA A 75 -5.83 -9.07 -2.40
C ALA A 75 -6.63 -10.24 -2.96
N HIS A 76 -6.36 -11.43 -2.43
CA HIS A 76 -7.14 -12.64 -2.70
C HIS A 76 -8.00 -12.96 -1.48
N ILE A 77 -9.30 -13.17 -1.72
CA ILE A 77 -10.26 -13.48 -0.66
C ILE A 77 -10.86 -14.86 -0.93
N ASP A 78 -10.62 -15.79 -0.01
CA ASP A 78 -11.22 -17.12 -0.02
C ASP A 78 -12.53 -17.07 0.78
N PHE A 79 -13.61 -17.57 0.18
CA PHE A 79 -14.94 -17.59 0.79
C PHE A 79 -15.26 -18.96 1.40
N HIS A 80 -16.12 -18.95 2.43
CA HIS A 80 -16.62 -20.18 3.04
C HIS A 80 -17.50 -21.00 2.09
N GLU A 81 -18.24 -20.31 1.22
CA GLU A 81 -19.21 -20.89 0.30
C GLU A 81 -18.99 -20.40 -1.13
N ASN A 82 -19.52 -21.14 -2.11
CA ASN A 82 -19.50 -20.73 -3.51
C ASN A 82 -20.55 -19.64 -3.73
N ILE A 83 -20.14 -18.39 -3.57
CA ILE A 83 -21.02 -17.24 -3.76
C ILE A 83 -21.13 -16.89 -5.25
N ASN A 84 -22.29 -16.34 -5.64
CA ASN A 84 -22.46 -15.79 -6.98
C ASN A 84 -21.86 -14.37 -7.07
N LEU A 85 -21.74 -13.85 -8.29
CA LEU A 85 -21.13 -12.53 -8.54
C LEU A 85 -21.91 -11.36 -7.92
N ILE A 86 -23.23 -11.49 -7.71
CA ILE A 86 -24.05 -10.44 -7.12
C ILE A 86 -23.73 -10.32 -5.62
N THR A 87 -23.71 -11.45 -4.92
CA THR A 87 -23.32 -11.50 -3.50
C THR A 87 -21.87 -11.07 -3.29
N PHE A 88 -20.99 -11.42 -4.23
CA PHE A 88 -19.60 -10.94 -4.19
C PHE A 88 -19.53 -9.40 -4.34
N ASP A 89 -20.30 -8.80 -5.24
CA ASP A 89 -20.34 -7.35 -5.42
C ASP A 89 -20.84 -6.60 -4.16
N GLU A 90 -21.78 -7.19 -3.42
CA GLU A 90 -22.24 -6.65 -2.13
C GLU A 90 -21.13 -6.67 -1.08
N VAL A 91 -20.40 -7.79 -0.96
CA VAL A 91 -19.25 -7.90 -0.05
C VAL A 91 -18.11 -6.97 -0.47
N LEU A 92 -17.84 -6.87 -1.77
CA LEU A 92 -16.81 -6.01 -2.32
C LEU A 92 -17.05 -4.54 -1.95
N LYS A 93 -18.28 -4.04 -2.10
CA LYS A 93 -18.64 -2.67 -1.71
C LYS A 93 -18.45 -2.39 -0.22
N GLU A 94 -18.83 -3.35 0.63
CA GLU A 94 -18.61 -3.22 2.08
C GLU A 94 -17.12 -3.12 2.41
N ILE A 95 -16.30 -3.94 1.75
CA ILE A 95 -14.84 -3.90 1.92
C ILE A 95 -14.29 -2.58 1.41
N GLU A 96 -14.66 -2.14 0.20
CA GLU A 96 -14.23 -0.87 -0.41
C GLU A 96 -14.47 0.32 0.53
N GLU A 97 -15.68 0.43 1.08
CA GLU A 97 -16.02 1.51 2.02
C GLU A 97 -15.18 1.43 3.30
N LYS A 98 -15.03 0.24 3.90
CA LYS A 98 -14.21 0.05 5.10
C LYS A 98 -12.75 0.42 4.87
N VAL A 99 -12.13 -0.11 3.82
CA VAL A 99 -10.70 0.14 3.56
C VAL A 99 -10.42 1.57 3.14
N PHE A 100 -11.37 2.22 2.46
CA PHE A 100 -11.28 3.64 2.16
C PHE A 100 -11.32 4.49 3.43
N HIS A 101 -12.28 4.23 4.33
CA HIS A 101 -12.46 5.04 5.53
C HIS A 101 -11.38 4.82 6.60
N GLU A 102 -10.91 3.59 6.78
CA GLU A 102 -9.95 3.26 7.84
C GLU A 102 -8.49 3.39 7.38
N PHE A 103 -8.20 3.11 6.11
CA PHE A 103 -6.83 3.03 5.60
C PHE A 103 -6.53 3.98 4.43
N GLY A 104 -7.54 4.68 3.89
CA GLY A 104 -7.37 5.60 2.77
C GLY A 104 -7.06 4.90 1.44
N ILE A 105 -7.43 3.63 1.29
CA ILE A 105 -7.27 2.89 0.02
C ILE A 105 -8.19 3.49 -1.02
N THR A 106 -7.63 4.04 -2.09
CA THR A 106 -8.39 4.73 -3.15
C THR A 106 -8.72 3.82 -4.33
N HIS A 107 -7.96 2.74 -4.50
CA HIS A 107 -8.18 1.77 -5.57
C HIS A 107 -8.02 0.35 -5.03
N LEU A 108 -8.99 -0.51 -5.32
CA LEU A 108 -9.07 -1.88 -4.82
C LEU A 108 -9.28 -2.86 -5.98
N SER A 109 -8.53 -3.96 -5.95
CA SER A 109 -8.77 -5.11 -6.82
C SER A 109 -8.74 -6.38 -5.97
N ILE A 110 -9.87 -7.08 -5.91
CA ILE A 110 -10.02 -8.31 -5.13
C ILE A 110 -10.26 -9.48 -6.08
N GLN A 111 -9.45 -10.53 -5.91
CA GLN A 111 -9.69 -11.82 -6.55
C GLN A 111 -10.52 -12.72 -5.63
N PRO A 112 -11.79 -13.05 -5.98
CA PRO A 112 -12.57 -14.02 -5.23
C PRO A 112 -12.08 -15.45 -5.50
N GLU A 113 -11.99 -16.23 -4.43
CA GLU A 113 -11.61 -17.64 -4.47
C GLU A 113 -12.60 -18.48 -3.66
N PHE A 114 -12.84 -19.71 -4.13
CA PHE A 114 -13.62 -20.69 -3.39
C PHE A 114 -13.01 -22.07 -3.61
N GLY A 115 -12.60 -22.73 -2.53
CA GLY A 115 -12.11 -24.12 -2.59
C GLY A 115 -10.81 -24.30 -3.38
N LYS A 116 -10.04 -23.22 -3.64
CA LYS A 116 -8.74 -23.33 -4.30
C LYS A 116 -7.72 -24.00 -3.37
N CYS A 117 -7.05 -25.05 -3.86
CA CYS A 117 -5.88 -25.65 -3.25
C CYS A 117 -4.62 -24.88 -3.67
N HIS A 118 -4.25 -23.86 -2.90
CA HIS A 118 -2.92 -23.22 -2.96
C HIS A 118 -2.45 -22.92 -1.53
N THR A 119 -1.15 -22.67 -1.37
CA THR A 119 -0.58 -22.23 -0.09
C THR A 119 -1.10 -20.83 0.24
N LYS A 120 -1.96 -20.72 1.26
CA LYS A 120 -2.63 -19.47 1.64
C LYS A 120 -1.82 -18.67 2.66
N GLN A 121 -0.55 -18.40 2.37
CA GLN A 121 0.27 -17.54 3.23
C GLN A 121 0.03 -16.08 2.84
N VAL A 122 -0.07 -15.21 3.84
CA VAL A 122 -0.03 -13.76 3.62
C VAL A 122 1.39 -13.43 3.18
N ILE A 123 1.59 -13.16 1.90
CA ILE A 123 2.84 -12.66 1.36
C ILE A 123 2.71 -11.14 1.39
N VAL A 124 3.40 -10.51 2.33
CA VAL A 124 3.61 -9.06 2.32
C VAL A 124 4.85 -8.83 1.48
N GLN A 125 4.72 -8.08 0.38
CA GLN A 125 5.87 -7.69 -0.42
C GLN A 125 6.38 -6.36 0.14
N ASP A 126 7.46 -6.44 0.93
CA ASP A 126 8.16 -5.28 1.53
C ASP A 126 8.79 -4.34 0.49
#